data_AF-A0A069RDW3-F1
#
_entry.id   AF-A0A069RDW3-F1
#
_cell.length_a   1.000
_cell.length_b   1.000
_cell.length_c   1.000
_cell.angle_alpha   90.00
_cell.angle_beta   90.00
_cell.angle_gamma   90.00
#
_symmetry.space_group_name_H-M   'P 1'
#
loop_
_entity.id
_entity.type
_entity.pdbx_description
1 polymer ?
#
loop_
_entity_poly.entity_id
_entity_poly.type
_entity_poly.pdbx_seq_one_letter_code
_entity_poly.pdbx_strand_id
1 'polypeptide(L)'
;MVIKNVKRLALSVILSMAMIFGQALPAHAFVHEGKSIDGIQVGNVFYSMEYIIANEVAFGDIFGPAAAETVVLDFNGKSAKFSDYLSGGVSDFDEFASIPANQTAAAPNSMLDGSGNTVAISPGGGETESNSVTSVYSTGNTSAEVAFKNALEAAEYVKEKFSFNNGLTVESSNIKSGSGNKTVVLTTSSQDSSKTYTLTYDGKAVSETFKGTAIGTTVPPAPSIPSTPVDDDNKLQGLDSEKTYQYKEVGSDNWIDYNPESGLPETVEGKDILVREKETATTPPGTPIEVSVPGDSQEDIEDGDTQRNITKVVAYNEGSEIDTVTVTFDKAFFPSEKVYLSDFEVKRSIDSGAYSQRLSTANLKISADRKSASFGVQSVSKQLDEQSVKYSVSYKGASTVDAGSAVIVPAVLTYIESYSIKAIEFAGNDLHEIKVTVKSGVADVKVNGKKMNYKGSKEFILYTTELVGQSSAQIKLYASDGSELESKTINVPFS
;
A
#
# COMPACT_ATOMS: atom_id res chain seq x y z
N MET A 1 7.34 -14.70 -52.77
CA MET A 1 6.45 -13.59 -52.36
C MET A 1 5.19 -14.10 -51.65
N VAL A 2 4.49 -15.12 -52.15
CA VAL A 2 3.26 -15.68 -51.55
C VAL A 2 3.44 -16.25 -50.14
N ILE A 3 4.54 -16.98 -49.86
CA ILE A 3 4.82 -17.56 -48.52
C ILE A 3 5.08 -16.47 -47.46
N LYS A 4 5.62 -15.31 -47.85
CA LYS A 4 5.91 -14.20 -46.93
C LYS A 4 4.63 -13.52 -46.43
N ASN A 5 3.57 -13.53 -47.26
CA ASN A 5 2.28 -12.91 -46.91
C ASN A 5 1.41 -13.81 -46.01
N VAL A 6 1.52 -15.14 -46.12
CA VAL A 6 0.78 -16.08 -45.25
C VAL A 6 1.29 -16.03 -43.81
N LYS A 7 2.61 -15.88 -43.61
CA LYS A 7 3.20 -15.73 -42.26
C LYS A 7 2.79 -14.44 -41.55
N ARG A 8 2.60 -13.34 -42.30
CA ARG A 8 2.13 -12.05 -41.76
C ARG A 8 0.69 -12.10 -41.27
N LEU A 9 -0.18 -12.82 -41.99
CA LEU A 9 -1.58 -13.01 -41.61
C LEU A 9 -1.72 -13.88 -40.34
N ALA A 10 -0.83 -14.86 -40.15
CA ALA A 10 -0.85 -15.71 -38.95
C ALA A 10 -0.47 -14.92 -37.69
N LEU A 11 0.51 -14.00 -37.78
CA LEU A 11 0.92 -13.18 -36.64
C LEU A 11 -0.18 -12.20 -36.21
N SER A 12 -0.83 -11.52 -37.16
CA SER A 12 -1.92 -10.59 -36.83
C SER A 12 -3.17 -11.27 -36.28
N VAL A 13 -3.47 -12.51 -36.72
CA VAL A 13 -4.58 -13.32 -36.19
C VAL A 13 -4.28 -13.86 -34.79
N ILE A 14 -3.05 -14.31 -34.52
CA ILE A 14 -2.64 -14.79 -33.19
C ILE A 14 -2.64 -13.64 -32.17
N LEU A 15 -2.15 -12.45 -32.56
CA LEU A 15 -2.11 -11.28 -31.67
C LEU A 15 -3.50 -10.72 -31.35
N SER A 16 -4.45 -10.82 -32.29
CA SER A 16 -5.82 -10.33 -32.10
C SER A 16 -6.70 -11.29 -31.30
N MET A 17 -6.39 -12.59 -31.23
CA MET A 17 -7.10 -13.56 -30.38
C MET A 17 -6.65 -13.53 -28.92
N ALA A 18 -5.43 -13.09 -28.60
CA ALA A 18 -4.90 -13.05 -27.24
C ALA A 18 -5.36 -11.85 -26.38
N MET A 19 -6.06 -10.86 -26.94
CA MET A 19 -6.43 -9.61 -26.23
C MET A 19 -7.87 -9.57 -25.68
N ILE A 20 -8.52 -10.70 -25.42
CA ILE A 20 -9.87 -10.71 -24.81
C ILE A 20 -9.73 -10.87 -23.29
N PHE A 21 -9.94 -9.74 -22.58
CA PHE A 21 -9.75 -9.52 -21.16
C PHE A 21 -10.23 -10.64 -20.20
N GLY A 22 -9.29 -11.24 -19.46
CA GLY A 22 -9.55 -11.99 -18.23
C GLY A 22 -8.74 -11.44 -17.06
N GLN A 23 -9.40 -10.94 -16.01
CA GLN A 23 -8.73 -10.54 -14.77
C GLN A 23 -8.57 -11.76 -13.85
N ALA A 24 -7.37 -12.33 -13.80
CA ALA A 24 -6.94 -13.26 -12.77
C ALA A 24 -5.53 -12.85 -12.28
N LEU A 25 -5.25 -13.08 -10.99
CA LEU A 25 -3.98 -12.73 -10.36
C LEU A 25 -2.79 -13.37 -11.10
N PRO A 26 -1.69 -12.64 -11.35
CA PRO A 26 -0.60 -13.11 -12.20
C PRO A 26 0.21 -14.21 -11.51
N ALA A 27 0.18 -15.39 -12.08
CA ALA A 27 1.24 -16.39 -11.88
C ALA A 27 2.13 -16.30 -13.12
N HIS A 28 3.38 -15.84 -12.92
CA HIS A 28 4.47 -15.79 -13.90
C HIS A 28 4.55 -14.65 -14.92
N ALA A 29 3.71 -13.61 -14.82
CA ALA A 29 3.84 -12.38 -15.60
C ALA A 29 5.27 -11.81 -15.62
N PHE A 30 5.74 -11.34 -16.78
CA PHE A 30 6.98 -10.60 -16.86
C PHE A 30 6.82 -9.23 -16.17
N VAL A 31 7.54 -9.03 -15.07
CA VAL A 31 7.54 -7.78 -14.30
C VAL A 31 8.83 -7.02 -14.56
N HIS A 32 8.69 -5.73 -14.86
CA HIS A 32 9.81 -4.81 -14.97
C HIS A 32 9.47 -3.50 -14.28
N GLU A 33 10.34 -3.08 -13.35
CA GLU A 33 10.14 -1.90 -12.50
C GLU A 33 8.82 -1.96 -11.70
N GLY A 34 8.48 -3.16 -11.21
CA GLY A 34 7.25 -3.39 -10.44
C GLY A 34 5.96 -3.31 -11.25
N LYS A 35 6.02 -3.28 -12.58
CA LYS A 35 4.86 -3.32 -13.48
C LYS A 35 4.88 -4.59 -14.32
N SER A 36 3.72 -5.24 -14.43
CA SER A 36 3.51 -6.32 -15.40
C SER A 36 3.58 -5.72 -16.80
N ILE A 37 4.40 -6.31 -17.67
CA ILE A 37 4.54 -5.90 -19.07
C ILE A 37 4.16 -7.07 -19.96
N ASP A 38 3.07 -6.92 -20.72
CA ASP A 38 2.71 -7.88 -21.75
C ASP A 38 3.68 -7.79 -22.94
N GLY A 39 3.98 -8.93 -23.56
CA GLY A 39 4.90 -8.99 -24.68
C GLY A 39 5.26 -10.40 -25.11
N ILE A 40 6.34 -10.49 -25.88
CA ILE A 40 6.87 -11.75 -26.39
C ILE A 40 8.37 -11.78 -26.16
N GLN A 41 8.87 -12.83 -25.53
CA GLN A 41 10.30 -13.13 -25.52
C GLN A 41 10.67 -13.93 -26.77
N VAL A 42 11.75 -13.52 -27.44
CA VAL A 42 12.40 -14.29 -28.50
C VAL A 42 13.88 -14.42 -28.17
N GLY A 43 14.33 -15.63 -27.83
CA GLY A 43 15.68 -15.87 -27.34
C GLY A 43 15.91 -15.15 -26.01
N ASN A 44 16.88 -14.23 -25.95
CA ASN A 44 17.23 -13.48 -24.73
C ASN A 44 16.67 -12.05 -24.70
N VAL A 45 15.78 -11.70 -25.63
CA VAL A 45 15.21 -10.35 -25.74
C VAL A 45 13.69 -10.43 -25.56
N PHE A 46 13.15 -9.61 -24.66
CA PHE A 46 11.71 -9.41 -24.51
C PHE A 46 11.26 -8.20 -25.32
N TYR A 47 10.19 -8.35 -26.09
CA TYR A 47 9.64 -7.29 -26.92
C TYR A 47 8.31 -6.90 -26.32
N SER A 48 8.20 -5.68 -25.78
CA SER A 48 6.95 -5.22 -25.18
C SER A 48 5.83 -5.18 -26.21
N MET A 49 4.58 -5.31 -25.76
CA MET A 49 3.43 -5.20 -26.65
C MET A 49 3.41 -3.86 -27.39
N GLU A 50 3.77 -2.77 -26.71
CA GLU A 50 3.89 -1.44 -27.33
C GLU A 50 4.91 -1.44 -28.48
N TYR A 51 6.08 -2.07 -28.29
CA TYR A 51 7.09 -2.19 -29.35
C TYR A 51 6.54 -2.96 -30.54
N ILE A 52 5.90 -4.11 -30.28
CA ILE A 52 5.35 -5.00 -31.30
C ILE A 52 4.31 -4.27 -32.14
N ILE A 53 3.40 -3.52 -31.50
CA ILE A 53 2.37 -2.73 -32.17
C ILE A 53 3.00 -1.62 -33.02
N ALA A 54 3.99 -0.91 -32.48
CA ALA A 54 4.66 0.19 -33.20
C ALA A 54 5.56 -0.31 -34.35
N ASN A 55 6.07 -1.54 -34.28
CA ASN A 55 7.10 -2.07 -35.18
C ASN A 55 6.71 -3.42 -35.82
N GLU A 56 5.43 -3.63 -36.12
CA GLU A 56 4.87 -4.92 -36.57
C GLU A 56 5.70 -5.60 -37.67
N VAL A 57 6.12 -4.84 -38.68
CA VAL A 57 6.89 -5.38 -39.81
C VAL A 57 8.27 -5.87 -39.36
N ALA A 58 8.98 -5.06 -38.56
CA ALA A 58 10.32 -5.39 -38.08
C ALA A 58 10.25 -6.56 -37.09
N PHE A 59 9.27 -6.56 -36.19
CA PHE A 59 9.05 -7.66 -35.26
C PHE A 59 8.66 -8.96 -35.98
N GLY A 60 7.84 -8.89 -37.03
CA GLY A 60 7.49 -10.07 -37.84
C GLY A 60 8.69 -10.71 -38.53
N ASP A 61 9.69 -9.92 -38.93
CA ASP A 61 10.96 -10.43 -39.48
C ASP A 61 11.86 -11.05 -38.39
N ILE A 62 11.69 -10.68 -37.11
CA ILE A 62 12.37 -11.28 -35.94
C ILE A 62 11.67 -12.57 -35.49
N PHE A 63 10.36 -12.53 -35.32
CA PHE A 63 9.55 -13.64 -34.83
C PHE A 63 9.38 -14.75 -35.88
N GLY A 64 9.16 -14.40 -37.14
CA GLY A 64 8.87 -15.34 -38.22
C GLY A 64 9.93 -16.43 -38.49
N PRO A 65 11.24 -16.18 -38.32
CA PRO A 65 12.29 -17.21 -38.38
C PRO A 65 12.67 -17.80 -37.01
N ALA A 66 12.15 -17.28 -35.89
CA ALA A 66 12.50 -17.78 -34.56
C ALA A 66 12.00 -19.22 -34.37
N ALA A 67 12.80 -20.04 -33.70
CA ALA A 67 12.41 -21.40 -33.34
C ALA A 67 11.37 -21.35 -32.21
N ALA A 68 10.27 -22.08 -32.33
CA ALA A 68 9.13 -21.97 -31.41
C ALA A 68 9.52 -22.28 -29.95
N GLU A 69 10.52 -23.13 -29.73
CA GLU A 69 11.06 -23.47 -28.40
C GLU A 69 11.83 -22.33 -27.72
N THR A 70 12.21 -21.30 -28.49
CA THR A 70 12.92 -20.10 -28.00
C THR A 70 11.98 -18.91 -27.75
N VAL A 71 10.68 -19.11 -27.98
CA VAL A 71 9.66 -18.07 -27.88
C VAL A 71 8.81 -18.32 -26.63
N VAL A 72 8.69 -17.29 -25.79
CA VAL A 72 7.74 -17.27 -24.65
C VAL A 72 6.72 -16.16 -24.92
N LEU A 73 5.45 -16.51 -24.88
CA LEU A 73 4.34 -15.56 -24.94
C LEU A 73 4.00 -15.13 -23.51
N ASP A 74 3.82 -13.83 -23.26
CA ASP A 74 3.49 -13.27 -21.95
C ASP A 74 2.34 -12.26 -22.09
N PHE A 75 1.14 -12.68 -21.72
CA PHE A 75 -0.08 -11.89 -21.90
C PHE A 75 -1.00 -12.05 -20.69
N ASN A 76 -1.63 -10.95 -20.27
CA ASN A 76 -2.64 -10.94 -19.19
C ASN A 76 -2.10 -11.57 -17.90
N GLY A 77 -0.82 -11.37 -17.64
CA GLY A 77 -0.12 -11.88 -16.47
C GLY A 77 0.12 -13.39 -16.46
N LYS A 78 0.04 -14.05 -17.61
CA LYS A 78 0.33 -15.48 -17.81
C LYS A 78 1.38 -15.64 -18.90
N SER A 79 2.28 -16.59 -18.70
CA SER A 79 3.40 -16.78 -19.62
C SER A 79 3.58 -18.25 -19.96
N ALA A 80 3.80 -18.58 -21.23
CA ALA A 80 4.00 -19.96 -21.68
C ALA A 80 4.87 -20.04 -22.94
N LYS A 81 5.57 -21.16 -23.13
CA LYS A 81 6.33 -21.40 -24.37
C LYS A 81 5.40 -21.53 -25.56
N PHE A 82 5.78 -20.91 -26.67
CA PHE A 82 5.01 -20.95 -27.89
C PHE A 82 4.94 -22.36 -28.49
N SER A 83 6.03 -23.13 -28.41
CA SER A 83 6.04 -24.56 -28.81
C SER A 83 4.97 -25.37 -28.10
N ASP A 84 4.80 -25.13 -26.80
CA ASP A 84 3.94 -25.93 -25.94
C ASP A 84 2.48 -25.57 -26.22
N TYR A 85 2.18 -24.28 -26.38
CA TYR A 85 0.87 -23.79 -26.80
C TYR A 85 0.44 -24.38 -28.15
N LEU A 86 1.31 -24.35 -29.16
CA LEU A 86 1.02 -24.93 -30.47
C LEU A 86 0.74 -26.44 -30.41
N SER A 87 1.35 -27.15 -29.46
CA SER A 87 1.14 -28.59 -29.27
C SER A 87 -0.10 -28.93 -28.43
N GLY A 88 -0.59 -27.98 -27.62
CA GLY A 88 -1.68 -28.19 -26.68
C GLY A 88 -3.07 -28.35 -27.33
N GLY A 89 -3.23 -27.96 -28.59
CA GLY A 89 -4.49 -28.13 -29.34
C GLY A 89 -5.66 -27.28 -28.85
N VAL A 90 -5.42 -26.32 -27.95
CA VAL A 90 -6.40 -25.37 -27.45
C VAL A 90 -6.40 -24.10 -28.31
N SER A 91 -7.58 -23.55 -28.55
CA SER A 91 -7.72 -22.35 -29.40
C SER A 91 -7.38 -21.05 -28.66
N ASP A 92 -7.41 -21.07 -27.33
CA ASP A 92 -7.26 -19.88 -26.49
C ASP A 92 -5.98 -19.97 -25.65
N PHE A 93 -5.14 -18.94 -25.72
CA PHE A 93 -3.88 -18.90 -24.99
C PHE A 93 -4.10 -18.71 -23.48
N ASP A 94 -5.08 -17.90 -23.08
CA ASP A 94 -5.35 -17.64 -21.68
C ASP A 94 -5.87 -18.88 -20.97
N GLU A 95 -6.69 -19.70 -21.62
CA GLU A 95 -7.10 -21.02 -21.13
C GLU A 95 -5.90 -21.96 -21.00
N PHE A 96 -5.06 -22.04 -22.04
CA PHE A 96 -3.84 -22.86 -22.04
C PHE A 96 -2.91 -22.52 -20.86
N ALA A 97 -2.59 -21.23 -20.73
CA ALA A 97 -1.62 -20.72 -19.78
C ALA A 97 -2.20 -20.53 -18.37
N SER A 98 -3.51 -20.74 -18.16
CA SER A 98 -4.09 -20.83 -16.82
C SER A 98 -3.73 -22.12 -16.10
N ILE A 99 -3.29 -23.15 -16.83
CA ILE A 99 -2.86 -24.42 -16.25
C ILE A 99 -1.42 -24.23 -15.74
N PRO A 100 -1.15 -24.36 -14.42
CA PRO A 100 0.18 -24.09 -13.87
C PRO A 100 1.31 -24.91 -14.51
N ALA A 101 1.02 -26.14 -14.94
CA ALA A 101 2.00 -27.01 -15.60
C ALA A 101 2.42 -26.54 -17.00
N ASN A 102 1.62 -25.65 -17.62
CA ASN A 102 1.91 -25.09 -18.94
C ASN A 102 2.62 -23.74 -18.84
N GLN A 103 2.73 -23.16 -17.64
CA GLN A 103 3.35 -21.86 -17.47
C GLN A 103 4.87 -21.95 -17.59
N THR A 104 5.45 -20.99 -18.29
CA THR A 104 6.90 -20.80 -18.41
C THR A 104 7.19 -19.33 -18.23
N ALA A 105 7.90 -18.98 -17.15
CA ALA A 105 8.32 -17.61 -16.91
C ALA A 105 9.21 -17.09 -18.05
N ALA A 106 8.96 -15.84 -18.47
CA ALA A 106 9.91 -15.12 -19.29
C ALA A 106 11.20 -14.87 -18.49
N ALA A 107 12.35 -15.09 -19.13
CA ALA A 107 13.68 -14.86 -18.56
C ALA A 107 14.62 -14.17 -19.57
N PRO A 108 14.27 -12.96 -20.04
CA PRO A 108 15.11 -12.19 -20.97
C PRO A 108 16.34 -11.59 -20.28
N ASN A 109 17.39 -11.29 -21.06
CA ASN A 109 18.55 -10.50 -20.64
C ASN A 109 18.42 -9.02 -20.99
N SER A 110 17.45 -8.68 -21.85
CA SER A 110 17.16 -7.32 -22.28
C SER A 110 15.74 -7.21 -22.79
N MET A 111 15.18 -6.01 -22.80
CA MET A 111 13.87 -5.71 -23.35
C MET A 111 13.98 -4.59 -24.37
N LEU A 112 13.16 -4.64 -25.42
CA LEU A 112 12.83 -3.49 -26.26
C LEU A 112 11.52 -2.89 -25.78
N ASP A 113 11.58 -1.64 -25.31
CA ASP A 113 10.41 -0.88 -24.85
C ASP A 113 9.57 -0.33 -26.02
N GLY A 114 8.44 0.32 -25.72
CA GLY A 114 7.55 0.91 -26.73
C GLY A 114 8.21 1.96 -27.63
N SER A 115 9.33 2.53 -27.20
CA SER A 115 10.13 3.49 -27.97
C SER A 115 11.22 2.82 -28.83
N GLY A 116 11.40 1.51 -28.71
CA GLY A 116 12.44 0.74 -29.40
C GLY A 116 13.82 0.82 -28.75
N ASN A 117 13.92 1.31 -27.52
CA ASN A 117 15.19 1.34 -26.79
C ASN A 117 15.46 -0.01 -26.13
N THR A 118 16.72 -0.45 -26.16
CA THR A 118 17.15 -1.65 -25.44
C THR A 118 17.40 -1.33 -23.97
N VAL A 119 16.62 -1.94 -23.09
CA VAL A 119 16.76 -1.90 -21.64
C VAL A 119 17.42 -3.19 -21.19
N ALA A 120 18.53 -3.12 -20.45
CA ALA A 120 19.15 -4.32 -19.89
C ALA A 120 18.29 -4.89 -18.76
N ILE A 121 18.08 -6.21 -18.75
CA ILE A 121 17.37 -6.92 -17.69
C ILE A 121 18.35 -7.86 -17.02
N SER A 122 18.39 -7.84 -15.68
CA SER A 122 19.25 -8.75 -14.93
C SER A 122 18.70 -10.18 -15.04
N PRO A 123 19.40 -11.12 -15.71
CA PRO A 123 18.88 -12.47 -15.96
C PRO A 123 18.73 -13.20 -14.62
N GLY A 124 17.52 -13.65 -14.30
CA GLY A 124 17.22 -14.35 -13.04
C GLY A 124 16.36 -13.56 -12.06
N GLY A 125 15.99 -12.32 -12.38
CA GLY A 125 14.98 -11.57 -11.65
C GLY A 125 13.56 -11.99 -12.06
N GLY A 126 13.12 -13.18 -11.65
CA GLY A 126 11.79 -13.17 -11.05
C GLY A 126 11.94 -12.16 -9.93
N GLU A 127 11.23 -11.03 -9.98
CA GLU A 127 11.28 -10.06 -8.90
C GLU A 127 10.81 -10.81 -7.64
N THR A 128 11.73 -11.47 -6.92
CA THR A 128 11.59 -11.79 -5.51
C THR A 128 11.07 -10.50 -4.93
N GLU A 129 9.83 -10.51 -4.44
CA GLU A 129 9.15 -9.34 -3.91
C GLU A 129 10.19 -8.44 -3.27
N SER A 130 10.53 -7.33 -3.95
CA SER A 130 11.64 -6.48 -3.57
C SER A 130 11.55 -6.26 -2.08
N ASN A 131 12.62 -6.58 -1.33
CA ASN A 131 12.68 -6.43 0.11
C ASN A 131 12.28 -4.99 0.47
N SER A 132 11.00 -4.78 0.74
CA SER A 132 10.44 -3.45 0.90
C SER A 132 10.63 -3.04 2.35
N VAL A 133 11.16 -1.83 2.52
CA VAL A 133 11.27 -1.20 3.83
C VAL A 133 9.85 -0.94 4.33
N THR A 134 9.54 -1.44 5.52
CA THR A 134 8.23 -1.26 6.17
C THR A 134 8.23 -0.13 7.19
N SER A 135 9.38 0.19 7.76
CA SER A 135 9.54 1.35 8.64
C SER A 135 11.01 1.73 8.83
N VAL A 136 11.24 3.00 9.20
CA VAL A 136 12.51 3.49 9.72
C VAL A 136 12.27 4.39 10.93
N TYR A 137 13.06 4.24 11.99
CA TYR A 137 12.98 5.13 13.14
C TYR A 137 14.33 5.29 13.86
N SER A 138 14.51 6.41 14.53
CA SER A 138 15.69 6.67 15.36
C SER A 138 15.58 5.88 16.67
N THR A 139 16.67 5.22 17.08
CA THR A 139 16.80 4.59 18.42
C THR A 139 17.76 5.35 19.33
N GLY A 140 18.39 6.41 18.82
CA GLY A 140 19.29 7.28 19.56
C GLY A 140 19.95 8.28 18.62
N ASN A 141 20.73 9.23 19.17
CA ASN A 141 21.38 10.27 18.37
C ASN A 141 22.31 9.72 17.27
N THR A 142 22.86 8.52 17.42
CA THR A 142 23.77 7.88 16.44
C THR A 142 23.25 6.54 15.95
N SER A 143 21.95 6.26 16.09
CA SER A 143 21.38 4.94 15.78
C SER A 143 19.99 5.04 15.15
N ALA A 144 19.73 4.19 14.16
CA ALA A 144 18.41 4.04 13.54
C ALA A 144 18.11 2.54 13.28
N GLU A 145 16.85 2.16 13.31
CA GLU A 145 16.39 0.83 12.92
C GLU A 145 15.57 0.90 11.64
N VAL A 146 15.82 -0.06 10.73
CA VAL A 146 15.10 -0.23 9.46
C VAL A 146 14.47 -1.62 9.46
N ALA A 147 13.15 -1.69 9.29
CA ALA A 147 12.42 -2.95 9.20
C ALA A 147 12.06 -3.27 7.73
N PHE A 148 12.05 -4.56 7.41
CA PHE A 148 11.76 -5.09 6.09
C PHE A 148 10.60 -6.08 6.13
N LYS A 149 9.83 -6.15 5.03
CA LYS A 149 8.72 -7.09 4.88
C LYS A 149 9.21 -8.54 4.94
N ASN A 150 10.28 -8.82 4.20
CA ASN A 150 10.88 -10.14 4.05
C ASN A 150 12.27 -10.19 4.73
N ALA A 151 12.76 -11.40 4.97
CA ALA A 151 14.07 -11.61 5.59
C ALA A 151 15.19 -11.24 4.61
N LEU A 152 16.24 -10.61 5.13
CA LEU A 152 17.39 -10.20 4.35
C LEU A 152 18.51 -11.24 4.36
N GLU A 153 19.18 -11.37 3.22
CA GLU A 153 20.44 -12.08 3.05
C GLU A 153 21.64 -11.20 3.39
N ALA A 154 22.81 -11.83 3.63
CA ALA A 154 24.03 -11.15 4.08
C ALA A 154 24.48 -9.99 3.18
N ALA A 155 24.24 -10.09 1.87
CA ALA A 155 24.61 -9.06 0.90
C ALA A 155 23.65 -7.86 0.87
N GLU A 156 22.48 -7.97 1.51
CA GLU A 156 21.40 -6.99 1.42
C GLU A 156 21.43 -5.97 2.56
N TYR A 157 22.03 -6.29 3.71
CA TYR A 157 22.14 -5.38 4.85
C TYR A 157 23.53 -4.76 5.03
N VAL A 158 24.36 -4.70 3.99
CA VAL A 158 25.64 -3.98 4.03
C VAL A 158 25.43 -2.47 4.01
N LYS A 159 26.27 -1.70 4.71
CA LYS A 159 26.04 -0.26 4.94
C LYS A 159 25.94 0.55 3.65
N GLU A 160 26.61 0.13 2.58
CA GLU A 160 26.61 0.77 1.26
C GLU A 160 25.22 0.76 0.61
N LYS A 161 24.32 -0.12 1.07
CA LYS A 161 22.92 -0.16 0.64
C LYS A 161 22.07 0.92 1.30
N PHE A 162 22.56 1.61 2.34
CA PHE A 162 21.78 2.58 3.11
C PHE A 162 22.37 3.97 2.97
N SER A 163 21.52 4.95 2.64
CA SER A 163 21.89 6.36 2.66
C SER A 163 20.73 7.20 3.13
N PHE A 164 21.05 8.36 3.70
CA PHE A 164 20.06 9.32 4.18
C PHE A 164 20.31 10.68 3.54
N ASN A 165 19.24 11.44 3.37
CA ASN A 165 19.36 12.86 3.02
C ASN A 165 19.98 13.67 4.16
N ASN A 166 20.13 14.99 3.94
CA ASN A 166 20.60 15.93 4.95
C ASN A 166 22.00 15.64 5.51
N GLY A 167 22.82 14.90 4.76
CA GLY A 167 24.22 14.63 5.09
C GLY A 167 24.43 13.62 6.22
N LEU A 168 23.40 12.86 6.63
CA LEU A 168 23.54 11.82 7.63
C LEU A 168 24.25 10.60 7.04
N THR A 169 25.37 10.22 7.61
CA THR A 169 26.21 9.12 7.13
C THR A 169 25.95 7.83 7.91
N VAL A 170 26.05 6.68 7.24
CA VAL A 170 25.94 5.34 7.85
C VAL A 170 27.34 4.78 8.06
N GLU A 171 27.71 4.53 9.30
CA GLU A 171 29.03 4.04 9.70
C GLU A 171 29.11 2.51 9.67
N SER A 172 28.04 1.85 10.14
CA SER A 172 27.89 0.40 10.12
C SER A 172 26.42 -0.02 10.08
N SER A 173 26.17 -1.26 9.68
CA SER A 173 24.86 -1.90 9.65
C SER A 173 24.97 -3.31 10.24
N ASN A 174 24.01 -3.70 11.07
CA ASN A 174 23.97 -5.02 11.69
C ASN A 174 22.54 -5.54 11.75
N ILE A 175 22.33 -6.84 11.58
CA ILE A 175 21.01 -7.44 11.82
C ILE A 175 20.71 -7.41 13.32
N LYS A 176 19.49 -6.99 13.67
CA LYS A 176 18.98 -7.06 15.04
C LYS A 176 18.77 -8.52 15.42
N SER A 177 19.44 -8.97 16.48
CA SER A 177 19.27 -10.34 17.00
C SER A 177 17.79 -10.63 17.32
N GLY A 178 17.32 -11.83 16.99
CA GLY A 178 15.93 -12.23 17.19
C GLY A 178 14.90 -11.67 16.19
N SER A 179 15.31 -10.84 15.22
CA SER A 179 14.38 -10.26 14.22
C SER A 179 14.02 -11.20 13.06
N GLY A 180 14.59 -12.40 12.99
CA GLY A 180 14.46 -13.27 11.82
C GLY A 180 15.05 -12.66 10.56
N ASN A 181 16.13 -11.88 10.69
CA ASN A 181 16.80 -11.11 9.64
C ASN A 181 15.92 -10.03 8.98
N LYS A 182 14.87 -9.55 9.65
CA LYS A 182 13.96 -8.53 9.11
C LYS A 182 14.24 -7.11 9.59
N THR A 183 15.18 -6.93 10.53
CA THR A 183 15.49 -5.61 11.08
C THR A 183 16.99 -5.36 11.06
N VAL A 184 17.37 -4.21 10.49
CA VAL A 184 18.76 -3.73 10.45
C VAL A 184 18.90 -2.56 11.41
N VAL A 185 19.88 -2.64 12.30
CA VAL A 185 20.34 -1.54 13.15
C VAL A 185 21.48 -0.83 12.43
N LEU A 186 21.31 0.45 12.17
CA LEU A 186 22.29 1.33 11.53
C LEU A 186 22.97 2.20 12.58
N THR A 187 24.29 2.19 12.60
CA THR A 187 25.08 3.21 13.29
C THR A 187 25.27 4.37 12.32
N THR A 188 24.97 5.58 12.77
CA THR A 188 24.99 6.80 11.96
C THR A 188 25.83 7.87 12.62
N SER A 189 26.28 8.86 11.84
CA SER A 189 26.78 10.12 12.41
C SER A 189 25.71 10.80 13.26
N SER A 190 26.10 11.77 14.09
CA SER A 190 25.17 12.48 14.98
C SER A 190 23.96 13.06 14.25
N GLN A 191 22.77 12.68 14.71
CA GLN A 191 21.49 13.14 14.21
C GLN A 191 21.14 14.52 14.79
N ASP A 192 20.55 15.36 13.96
CA ASP A 192 20.03 16.67 14.33
C ASP A 192 18.53 16.55 14.62
N SER A 193 18.13 16.84 15.86
CA SER A 193 16.73 16.71 16.30
C SER A 193 15.75 17.67 15.62
N SER A 194 16.26 18.68 14.91
CA SER A 194 15.43 19.59 14.09
C SER A 194 15.16 19.05 12.69
N LYS A 195 15.84 17.98 12.26
CA LYS A 195 15.76 17.45 10.90
C LYS A 195 14.97 16.15 10.82
N THR A 196 14.32 15.96 9.67
CA THR A 196 13.72 14.70 9.26
C THR A 196 14.62 14.06 8.20
N TYR A 197 14.94 12.78 8.40
CA TYR A 197 15.78 12.00 7.51
C TYR A 197 14.93 11.04 6.69
N THR A 198 15.18 10.98 5.38
CA THR A 198 14.54 10.06 4.43
C THR A 198 15.55 9.01 4.02
N LEU A 199 15.18 7.74 4.11
CA LEU A 199 16.02 6.62 3.72
C LEU A 199 16.04 6.46 2.19
N THR A 200 17.21 6.12 1.65
CA THR A 200 17.38 5.54 0.32
C THR A 200 18.04 4.18 0.51
N TYR A 201 17.39 3.13 0.01
CA TYR A 201 17.83 1.74 0.13
C TYR A 201 18.16 1.18 -1.26
N ASP A 202 19.36 0.66 -1.42
CA ASP A 202 19.91 0.11 -2.67
C ASP A 202 19.76 1.06 -3.88
N GLY A 203 20.04 2.34 -3.66
CA GLY A 203 19.89 3.39 -4.68
C GLY A 203 18.45 3.78 -5.00
N LYS A 204 17.45 3.14 -4.36
CA LYS A 204 16.03 3.47 -4.52
C LYS A 204 15.54 4.30 -3.35
N ALA A 205 14.88 5.42 -3.64
CA ALA A 205 14.22 6.21 -2.61
C ALA A 205 13.08 5.38 -2.00
N VAL A 206 13.00 5.35 -0.66
CA VAL A 206 11.86 4.77 0.05
C VAL A 206 11.04 5.89 0.70
N SER A 207 9.73 5.67 0.91
CA SER A 207 8.82 6.64 1.52
C SER A 207 9.11 6.89 3.00
N GLU A 208 9.82 5.97 3.65
CA GLU A 208 10.02 5.97 5.09
C GLU A 208 10.98 7.06 5.55
N THR A 209 10.54 7.78 6.59
CA THR A 209 11.31 8.89 7.19
C THR A 209 11.31 8.81 8.70
N PHE A 210 12.29 9.42 9.35
CA PHE A 210 12.33 9.55 10.80
C PHE A 210 12.87 10.91 11.24
N LYS A 211 12.47 11.39 12.43
CA LYS A 211 13.00 12.61 13.02
C LYS A 211 14.27 12.31 13.82
N GLY A 212 15.31 13.14 13.66
CA GLY A 212 16.55 12.99 14.42
C GLY A 212 16.35 13.06 15.93
N THR A 213 17.26 12.45 16.68
CA THR A 213 17.25 12.45 18.15
C THR A 213 18.40 13.29 18.70
N ALA A 214 18.18 14.09 19.73
CA ALA A 214 19.22 14.97 20.31
C ALA A 214 20.29 14.20 21.10
N ILE A 215 21.47 14.81 21.26
CA ILE A 215 22.55 14.26 22.09
C ILE A 215 22.07 14.21 23.55
N GLY A 216 22.23 13.06 24.21
CA GLY A 216 21.85 12.89 25.62
C GLY A 216 20.38 12.52 25.85
N THR A 217 19.54 12.52 24.81
CA THR A 217 18.25 11.83 24.85
C THR A 217 18.46 10.42 24.33
N THR A 218 18.57 9.43 25.22
CA THR A 218 18.24 8.06 24.84
C THR A 218 16.76 8.05 24.47
N VAL A 219 16.41 7.71 23.22
CA VAL A 219 15.04 7.25 22.95
C VAL A 219 14.86 6.09 23.92
N PRO A 220 13.87 6.11 24.84
CA PRO A 220 13.73 5.02 25.77
C PRO A 220 13.63 3.74 24.94
N PRO A 221 14.49 2.72 25.14
CA PRO A 221 14.11 1.39 24.70
C PRO A 221 12.74 1.12 25.31
N ALA A 222 11.86 0.44 24.58
CA ALA A 222 10.57 0.00 25.11
C ALA A 222 10.76 -0.37 26.60
N PRO A 223 10.03 0.27 27.53
CA PRO A 223 10.47 0.46 28.91
C PRO A 223 10.90 -0.86 29.51
N SER A 224 12.21 -1.03 29.68
CA SER A 224 12.75 -2.05 30.57
C SER A 224 12.75 -1.43 31.95
N ILE A 225 11.75 -1.79 32.74
CA ILE A 225 11.71 -1.45 34.15
C ILE A 225 12.93 -2.16 34.78
N PRO A 226 13.82 -1.46 35.51
CA PRO A 226 14.89 -2.12 36.23
C PRO A 226 14.29 -3.18 37.15
N SER A 227 14.99 -4.31 37.33
CA SER A 227 14.59 -5.44 38.19
C SER A 227 13.81 -4.96 39.41
N THR A 228 12.48 -5.06 39.36
CA THR A 228 11.62 -4.69 40.48
C THR A 228 11.94 -5.61 41.64
N PRO A 229 12.22 -5.08 42.84
CA PRO A 229 12.47 -5.93 44.00
C PRO A 229 11.25 -6.84 44.20
N VAL A 230 11.53 -8.12 44.37
CA VAL A 230 10.55 -9.14 44.75
C VAL A 230 10.50 -9.14 46.27
N ASP A 231 9.30 -9.06 46.85
CA ASP A 231 9.13 -9.16 48.30
C ASP A 231 9.21 -10.61 48.81
N ASP A 232 9.14 -10.78 50.13
CA ASP A 232 9.19 -12.10 50.78
C ASP A 232 8.00 -13.02 50.40
N ASP A 233 6.95 -12.48 49.76
CA ASP A 233 5.78 -13.21 49.24
C ASP A 233 5.88 -13.49 47.73
N ASN A 234 7.07 -13.30 47.14
CA ASN A 234 7.36 -13.49 45.72
C ASN A 234 6.55 -12.58 44.78
N LYS A 235 6.17 -11.38 45.25
CA LYS A 235 5.42 -10.38 44.47
C LYS A 235 6.32 -9.25 43.99
N LEU A 236 6.04 -8.78 42.78
CA LEU A 236 6.72 -7.61 42.20
C LEU A 236 6.23 -6.33 42.89
N GLN A 237 7.14 -5.61 43.52
CA GLN A 237 6.86 -4.36 44.22
C GLN A 237 6.89 -3.16 43.27
N GLY A 238 6.08 -2.14 43.57
CA GLY A 238 6.07 -0.85 42.85
C GLY A 238 5.33 -0.86 41.50
N LEU A 239 4.56 -1.91 41.22
CA LEU A 239 3.69 -1.96 40.04
C LEU A 239 2.38 -1.22 40.31
N ASP A 240 1.91 -0.46 39.31
CA ASP A 240 0.59 0.18 39.34
C ASP A 240 -0.52 -0.87 39.23
N SER A 241 -1.41 -0.92 40.23
CA SER A 241 -2.50 -1.89 40.31
C SER A 241 -3.54 -1.79 39.18
N GLU A 242 -3.59 -0.67 38.46
CA GLU A 242 -4.53 -0.48 37.34
C GLU A 242 -4.00 -1.02 36.01
N LYS A 243 -2.74 -1.47 35.97
CA LYS A 243 -2.06 -1.91 34.76
C LYS A 243 -1.87 -3.43 34.75
N THR A 244 -1.78 -3.98 33.54
CA THR A 244 -1.41 -5.39 33.35
C THR A 244 0.05 -5.49 32.96
N TYR A 245 0.73 -6.52 33.44
CA TYR A 245 2.17 -6.71 33.23
C TYR A 245 2.47 -8.09 32.68
N GLN A 246 3.61 -8.21 32.01
CA GLN A 246 4.20 -9.48 31.63
C GLN A 246 5.62 -9.56 32.18
N TYR A 247 6.08 -10.77 32.45
CA TYR A 247 7.46 -11.05 32.85
C TYR A 247 8.08 -12.16 31.99
N LYS A 248 9.41 -12.23 31.98
CA LYS A 248 10.17 -13.36 31.43
C LYS A 248 11.52 -13.53 32.12
N GLU A 249 12.06 -14.75 32.14
CA GLU A 249 13.44 -15.00 32.58
C GLU A 249 14.44 -14.37 31.59
N VAL A 250 15.54 -13.80 32.09
CA VAL A 250 16.63 -13.30 31.24
C VAL A 250 17.20 -14.47 30.42
N GLY A 251 17.16 -14.34 29.09
CA GLY A 251 17.55 -15.41 28.16
C GLY A 251 16.39 -16.23 27.59
N SER A 252 15.15 -16.02 28.06
CA SER A 252 13.94 -16.58 27.46
C SER A 252 13.33 -15.62 26.43
N ASP A 253 12.67 -16.19 25.41
CA ASP A 253 11.94 -15.44 24.38
C ASP A 253 10.45 -15.25 24.72
N ASN A 254 9.92 -16.05 25.66
CA ASN A 254 8.50 -16.08 25.96
C ASN A 254 8.15 -15.15 27.14
N TRP A 255 7.21 -14.22 26.90
CA TRP A 255 6.59 -13.40 27.93
C TRP A 255 5.38 -14.10 28.54
N ILE A 256 5.27 -14.06 29.87
CA ILE A 256 4.20 -14.68 30.65
C ILE A 256 3.40 -13.56 31.34
N ASP A 257 2.06 -13.64 31.31
CA ASP A 257 1.20 -12.69 32.00
C ASP A 257 1.44 -12.76 33.53
N TYR A 258 1.65 -11.61 34.17
CA TYR A 258 1.80 -11.49 35.61
C TYR A 258 0.44 -11.25 36.27
N ASN A 259 0.08 -12.10 37.23
CA ASN A 259 -1.09 -11.88 38.09
C ASN A 259 -0.61 -11.46 39.50
N PRO A 260 -0.89 -10.21 39.93
CA PRO A 260 -0.43 -9.69 41.22
C PRO A 260 -1.06 -10.40 42.44
N GLU A 261 -2.20 -11.07 42.28
CA GLU A 261 -2.82 -11.83 43.38
C GLU A 261 -2.07 -13.14 43.66
N SER A 262 -1.55 -13.81 42.62
CA SER A 262 -0.87 -15.09 42.73
C SER A 262 0.64 -15.00 42.93
N GLY A 263 1.24 -13.82 42.71
CA GLY A 263 2.69 -13.64 42.73
C GLY A 263 3.41 -14.36 41.57
N LEU A 264 4.73 -14.39 41.63
CA LEU A 264 5.56 -15.15 40.70
C LEU A 264 5.57 -16.64 41.06
N PRO A 265 5.63 -17.55 40.07
CA PRO A 265 5.77 -18.98 40.35
C PRO A 265 7.10 -19.30 41.02
N GLU A 266 7.14 -20.32 41.89
CA GLU A 266 8.37 -20.76 42.59
C GLU A 266 9.54 -21.05 41.63
N THR A 267 9.24 -21.43 40.38
CA THR A 267 10.24 -21.73 39.35
C THR A 267 11.11 -20.55 38.93
N VAL A 268 10.72 -19.31 39.24
CA VAL A 268 11.50 -18.09 38.94
C VAL A 268 12.17 -17.47 40.17
N GLU A 269 12.02 -18.07 41.35
CA GLU A 269 12.67 -17.59 42.58
C GLU A 269 14.21 -17.58 42.41
N GLY A 270 14.84 -16.44 42.73
CA GLY A 270 16.29 -16.26 42.61
C GLY A 270 16.84 -16.11 41.19
N LYS A 271 15.99 -16.00 40.16
CA LYS A 271 16.39 -15.75 38.78
C LYS A 271 16.23 -14.28 38.38
N ASP A 272 17.10 -13.81 37.48
CA ASP A 272 16.91 -12.52 36.85
C ASP A 272 15.72 -12.57 35.89
N ILE A 273 14.76 -11.67 36.10
CA ILE A 273 13.58 -11.53 35.25
C ILE A 273 13.50 -10.12 34.66
N LEU A 274 12.90 -10.03 33.47
CA LEU A 274 12.50 -8.78 32.84
C LEU A 274 11.00 -8.62 33.02
N VAL A 275 10.55 -7.42 33.35
CA VAL A 275 9.14 -7.07 33.50
C VAL A 275 8.80 -5.95 32.53
N ARG A 276 7.64 -6.03 31.89
CA ARG A 276 7.10 -4.96 31.05
C ARG A 276 5.62 -4.75 31.34
N GLU A 277 5.16 -3.51 31.16
CA GLU A 277 3.73 -3.24 31.01
C GLU A 277 3.25 -3.96 29.75
N LYS A 278 2.14 -4.68 29.86
CA LYS A 278 1.50 -5.30 28.70
C LYS A 278 0.91 -4.14 27.91
N GLU A 279 1.46 -3.88 26.72
CA GLU A 279 0.90 -2.87 25.81
C GLU A 279 -0.56 -3.24 25.53
N THR A 280 -1.49 -2.57 26.21
CA THR A 280 -2.82 -2.35 25.69
C THR A 280 -2.62 -1.53 24.43
N ALA A 281 -2.95 -2.12 23.28
CA ALA A 281 -2.79 -1.50 21.97
C ALA A 281 -3.15 -0.01 22.04
N THR A 282 -2.12 0.85 22.02
CA THR A 282 -2.32 2.29 21.95
C THR A 282 -2.82 2.60 20.55
N THR A 283 -4.04 3.11 20.50
CA THR A 283 -4.77 3.49 19.30
C THR A 283 -3.95 4.46 18.43
N PRO A 284 -3.74 4.18 17.12
CA PRO A 284 -3.21 5.18 16.18
C PRO A 284 -4.18 6.35 16.02
N PRO A 285 -3.79 7.49 15.42
CA PRO A 285 -4.69 8.61 15.19
C PRO A 285 -5.78 8.19 14.20
N GLY A 286 -6.96 7.93 14.75
CA GLY A 286 -8.13 7.40 14.08
C GLY A 286 -9.02 6.77 15.16
N THR A 287 -9.80 7.61 15.85
CA THR A 287 -10.65 7.16 16.97
C THR A 287 -11.64 6.10 16.46
N PRO A 288 -11.60 4.86 16.97
CA PRO A 288 -12.65 3.88 16.72
C PRO A 288 -13.96 4.43 17.31
N ILE A 289 -15.03 4.49 16.52
CA ILE A 289 -16.35 4.82 17.05
C ILE A 289 -16.95 3.53 17.60
N GLU A 290 -17.04 3.43 18.91
CA GLU A 290 -17.66 2.31 19.59
C GLU A 290 -19.18 2.49 19.63
N VAL A 291 -19.92 1.52 19.11
CA VAL A 291 -21.37 1.42 19.32
C VAL A 291 -21.60 0.24 20.26
N SER A 292 -22.04 0.54 21.48
CA SER A 292 -22.53 -0.46 22.43
C SER A 292 -24.05 -0.42 22.44
N VAL A 293 -24.69 -1.57 22.22
CA VAL A 293 -26.16 -1.67 22.25
C VAL A 293 -26.60 -2.06 23.67
N PRO A 294 -27.62 -1.41 24.26
CA PRO A 294 -28.27 -1.93 25.45
C PRO A 294 -29.00 -3.23 25.08
N GLY A 295 -28.70 -4.33 25.78
CA GLY A 295 -29.41 -5.58 25.58
C GLY A 295 -30.87 -5.45 26.02
N ASP A 296 -31.80 -5.43 25.06
CA ASP A 296 -33.20 -5.73 25.36
C ASP A 296 -33.30 -7.24 25.58
N SER A 297 -33.62 -7.60 26.82
CA SER A 297 -33.90 -8.97 27.24
C SER A 297 -35.18 -9.47 26.58
N GLN A 298 -35.04 -10.32 25.56
CA GLN A 298 -36.07 -11.32 25.26
C GLN A 298 -35.82 -12.53 26.15
N GLU A 299 -36.64 -12.66 27.18
CA GLU A 299 -36.84 -13.92 27.91
C GLU A 299 -37.64 -14.90 27.03
N ASP A 300 -37.34 -16.18 27.26
CA ASP A 300 -38.02 -17.40 26.81
C ASP A 300 -37.83 -17.87 25.37
N ILE A 301 -36.80 -18.72 25.15
CA ILE A 301 -36.96 -20.06 24.55
C ILE A 301 -35.94 -21.04 25.20
N GLU A 302 -36.41 -21.95 26.05
CA GLU A 302 -35.71 -23.17 26.44
C GLU A 302 -35.77 -24.20 25.31
N ASP A 303 -34.70 -24.33 24.51
CA ASP A 303 -34.15 -25.61 24.01
C ASP A 303 -32.81 -25.33 23.28
N GLY A 304 -31.71 -26.00 23.65
CA GLY A 304 -30.49 -26.08 22.83
C GLY A 304 -29.88 -24.76 22.30
N ASP A 305 -29.68 -23.77 23.17
CA ASP A 305 -29.22 -22.40 22.88
C ASP A 305 -27.81 -22.35 22.23
N THR A 306 -27.77 -22.61 20.92
CA THR A 306 -26.59 -22.54 20.05
C THR A 306 -26.48 -21.19 19.34
N GLN A 307 -27.44 -20.29 19.57
CA GLN A 307 -27.52 -18.99 18.92
C GLN A 307 -26.55 -18.02 19.63
N ARG A 308 -25.73 -17.34 18.83
CA ARG A 308 -24.76 -16.34 19.27
C ARG A 308 -25.22 -14.99 18.75
N ASN A 309 -25.30 -14.03 19.65
CA ASN A 309 -25.63 -12.66 19.29
C ASN A 309 -24.35 -11.88 19.07
N ILE A 310 -24.33 -11.09 18.01
CA ILE A 310 -23.27 -10.12 17.79
C ILE A 310 -23.46 -9.02 18.85
N THR A 311 -22.41 -8.74 19.62
CA THR A 311 -22.43 -7.71 20.67
C THR A 311 -21.70 -6.45 20.24
N LYS A 312 -20.73 -6.58 19.34
CA LYS A 312 -19.90 -5.47 18.85
C LYS A 312 -19.42 -5.76 17.44
N VAL A 313 -19.43 -4.75 16.59
CA VAL A 313 -18.75 -4.78 15.29
C VAL A 313 -17.80 -3.58 15.25
N VAL A 314 -16.56 -3.81 14.83
CA VAL A 314 -15.54 -2.77 14.65
C VAL A 314 -14.97 -2.93 13.25
N ALA A 315 -14.81 -1.83 12.52
CA ALA A 315 -14.19 -1.84 11.20
C ALA A 315 -13.02 -0.86 11.17
N TYR A 316 -11.90 -1.32 10.64
CA TYR A 316 -10.68 -0.55 10.45
C TYR A 316 -10.43 -0.38 8.96
N ASN A 317 -10.40 0.87 8.51
CA ASN A 317 -9.96 1.23 7.17
C ASN A 317 -8.45 1.51 7.23
N GLU A 318 -7.66 0.58 6.71
CA GLU A 318 -6.20 0.69 6.72
C GLU A 318 -5.68 1.55 5.55
N GLY A 319 -6.56 1.99 4.64
CA GLY A 319 -6.17 2.67 3.40
C GLY A 319 -5.39 1.78 2.42
N SER A 320 -5.32 0.47 2.69
CA SER A 320 -4.88 -0.57 1.76
C SER A 320 -6.05 -1.03 0.88
N GLU A 321 -5.86 -2.03 0.01
CA GLU A 321 -6.95 -2.59 -0.83
C GLU A 321 -8.06 -3.31 -0.03
N ILE A 322 -7.86 -3.55 1.27
CA ILE A 322 -8.75 -4.35 2.12
C ILE A 322 -8.96 -3.67 3.49
N ASP A 323 -10.21 -3.45 3.87
CA ASP A 323 -10.60 -3.05 5.23
C ASP A 323 -10.78 -4.31 6.10
N THR A 324 -10.47 -4.21 7.39
CA THR A 324 -10.68 -5.31 8.34
C THR A 324 -11.95 -5.08 9.16
N VAL A 325 -12.87 -6.04 9.17
CA VAL A 325 -14.07 -6.05 10.00
C VAL A 325 -13.93 -7.11 11.09
N THR A 326 -14.10 -6.71 12.34
CA THR A 326 -14.08 -7.57 13.52
C THR A 326 -15.46 -7.60 14.18
N VAL A 327 -15.98 -8.79 14.39
CA VAL A 327 -17.28 -9.08 15.01
C VAL A 327 -17.03 -9.77 16.34
N THR A 328 -17.63 -9.27 17.42
CA THR A 328 -17.59 -9.88 18.76
C THR A 328 -18.94 -10.47 19.10
N PHE A 329 -18.93 -11.62 19.76
CA PHE A 329 -20.11 -12.38 20.14
C PHE A 329 -20.28 -12.40 21.66
N ASP A 330 -21.52 -12.57 22.12
CA ASP A 330 -21.87 -12.77 23.52
C ASP A 330 -21.28 -14.07 24.10
N LYS A 331 -21.22 -15.13 23.28
CA LYS A 331 -20.70 -16.45 23.66
C LYS A 331 -19.58 -16.90 22.72
N ALA A 332 -18.59 -17.62 23.28
CA ALA A 332 -17.48 -18.18 22.50
C ALA A 332 -17.95 -19.31 21.56
N PHE A 333 -17.30 -19.47 20.41
CA PHE A 333 -17.50 -20.65 19.54
C PHE A 333 -17.00 -21.92 20.23
N PHE A 334 -17.70 -23.04 20.04
CA PHE A 334 -17.21 -24.32 20.59
C PHE A 334 -15.91 -24.74 19.91
N PRO A 335 -14.96 -25.41 20.59
CA PRO A 335 -13.70 -25.85 19.99
C PRO A 335 -13.86 -26.64 18.67
N SER A 336 -14.90 -27.46 18.58
CA SER A 336 -15.24 -28.30 17.43
C SER A 336 -16.07 -27.58 16.35
N GLU A 337 -16.60 -26.39 16.63
CA GLU A 337 -17.41 -25.63 15.69
C GLU A 337 -16.54 -25.06 14.57
N LYS A 338 -16.96 -25.31 13.33
CA LYS A 338 -16.39 -24.68 12.14
C LYS A 338 -17.19 -23.43 11.82
N VAL A 339 -16.49 -22.31 11.69
CA VAL A 339 -17.05 -21.01 11.29
C VAL A 339 -16.60 -20.73 9.86
N TYR A 340 -17.52 -20.39 8.97
CA TYR A 340 -17.25 -20.13 7.57
C TYR A 340 -17.51 -18.66 7.22
N LEU A 341 -16.81 -18.14 6.20
CA LEU A 341 -17.08 -16.80 5.67
C LEU A 341 -18.53 -16.64 5.19
N SER A 342 -19.11 -17.71 4.65
CA SER A 342 -20.52 -17.74 4.22
C SER A 342 -21.52 -17.58 5.35
N ASP A 343 -21.09 -17.76 6.61
CA ASP A 343 -21.94 -17.54 7.78
C ASP A 343 -22.15 -16.05 8.05
N PHE A 344 -21.35 -15.16 7.44
CA PHE A 344 -21.44 -13.71 7.60
C PHE A 344 -22.07 -13.05 6.37
N GLU A 345 -23.04 -12.17 6.60
CA GLU A 345 -23.50 -11.22 5.58
C GLU A 345 -23.03 -9.83 5.99
N VAL A 346 -22.19 -9.21 5.15
CA VAL A 346 -21.67 -7.87 5.41
C VAL A 346 -22.19 -6.91 4.36
N LYS A 347 -22.76 -5.82 4.86
CA LYS A 347 -23.28 -4.69 4.11
C LYS A 347 -22.49 -3.44 4.44
N ARG A 348 -22.32 -2.56 3.45
CA ARG A 348 -21.67 -1.26 3.64
C ARG A 348 -22.52 -0.15 3.05
N SER A 349 -22.61 0.97 3.77
CA SER A 349 -23.10 2.25 3.26
C SER A 349 -22.05 3.35 3.44
N ILE A 350 -22.09 4.35 2.55
CA ILE A 350 -21.19 5.51 2.53
C ILE A 350 -22.06 6.78 2.58
N ASP A 351 -21.70 7.74 3.43
CA ASP A 351 -22.33 9.06 3.57
C ASP A 351 -23.85 9.00 3.74
N SER A 352 -24.33 8.04 4.53
CA SER A 352 -25.77 7.75 4.76
C SER A 352 -26.58 7.36 3.52
N GLY A 353 -25.92 7.09 2.39
CA GLY A 353 -26.57 6.61 1.17
C GLY A 353 -27.29 5.28 1.37
N ALA A 354 -28.49 5.14 0.78
CA ALA A 354 -29.33 3.95 0.86
C ALA A 354 -28.74 2.71 0.15
N TYR A 355 -27.59 2.85 -0.50
CA TYR A 355 -26.93 1.77 -1.23
C TYR A 355 -26.12 0.91 -0.28
N SER A 356 -26.74 -0.15 0.21
CA SER A 356 -26.08 -1.23 0.93
C SER A 356 -25.50 -2.23 -0.07
N GLN A 357 -24.18 -2.26 -0.24
CA GLN A 357 -23.52 -3.29 -1.06
C GLN A 357 -23.23 -4.53 -0.22
N ARG A 358 -23.63 -5.72 -0.68
CA ARG A 358 -23.14 -6.98 -0.11
C ARG A 358 -21.68 -7.17 -0.52
N LEU A 359 -20.80 -7.35 0.46
CA LEU A 359 -19.36 -7.45 0.22
C LEU A 359 -18.91 -8.91 0.17
N SER A 360 -17.92 -9.18 -0.68
CA SER A 360 -17.12 -10.40 -0.56
C SER A 360 -16.22 -10.29 0.67
N THR A 361 -16.15 -11.37 1.42
CA THR A 361 -15.33 -11.48 2.63
C THR A 361 -14.17 -12.43 2.36
N ALA A 362 -12.99 -12.14 2.92
CA ALA A 362 -11.79 -12.96 2.79
C ALA A 362 -11.05 -13.07 4.13
N ASN A 363 -10.11 -14.01 4.25
CA ASN A 363 -9.16 -14.08 5.37
C ASN A 363 -9.81 -14.18 6.77
N LEU A 364 -10.82 -15.05 6.94
CA LEU A 364 -11.45 -15.28 8.24
C LEU A 364 -10.43 -15.74 9.28
N LYS A 365 -10.40 -15.04 10.40
CA LYS A 365 -9.63 -15.37 11.60
C LYS A 365 -10.57 -15.39 12.79
N ILE A 366 -10.46 -16.45 13.60
CA ILE A 366 -11.16 -16.55 14.88
C ILE A 366 -10.15 -16.23 15.98
N SER A 367 -10.54 -15.41 16.94
CA SER A 367 -9.70 -15.07 18.09
C SER A 367 -9.38 -16.31 18.95
N ALA A 368 -8.32 -16.24 19.75
CA ALA A 368 -7.91 -17.34 20.62
C ALA A 368 -8.98 -17.68 21.69
N ASP A 369 -9.67 -16.67 22.22
CA ASP A 369 -10.81 -16.85 23.14
C ASP A 369 -12.10 -17.30 22.42
N ARG A 370 -12.06 -17.37 21.09
CA ARG A 370 -13.17 -17.71 20.20
C ARG A 370 -14.41 -16.85 20.41
N LYS A 371 -14.28 -15.63 20.97
CA LYS A 371 -15.38 -14.68 21.12
C LYS A 371 -15.44 -13.65 19.99
N SER A 372 -14.47 -13.62 19.09
CA SER A 372 -14.51 -12.73 17.95
C SER A 372 -14.06 -13.41 16.65
N ALA A 373 -14.56 -12.87 15.55
CA ALA A 373 -14.21 -13.24 14.20
C ALA A 373 -13.79 -11.97 13.44
N SER A 374 -12.67 -12.03 12.74
CA SER A 374 -12.21 -10.93 11.87
C SER A 374 -12.06 -11.41 10.44
N PHE A 375 -12.43 -10.59 9.48
CA PHE A 375 -12.29 -10.89 8.06
C PHE A 375 -12.08 -9.59 7.26
N GLY A 376 -11.43 -9.73 6.11
CA GLY A 376 -11.20 -8.63 5.19
C GLY A 376 -12.42 -8.39 4.29
N VAL A 377 -12.69 -7.14 3.98
CA VAL A 377 -13.64 -6.68 2.96
C VAL A 377 -12.96 -5.68 2.04
N GLN A 378 -13.43 -5.52 0.81
CA GLN A 378 -12.82 -4.55 -0.12
C GLN A 378 -12.81 -3.14 0.49
N SER A 379 -11.68 -2.45 0.44
CA SER A 379 -11.53 -1.11 1.01
C SER A 379 -12.43 -0.06 0.33
N VAL A 380 -12.75 1.01 1.05
CA VAL A 380 -13.30 2.23 0.43
C VAL A 380 -12.14 3.11 -0.04
N SER A 381 -12.12 3.45 -1.33
CA SER A 381 -11.16 4.41 -1.87
C SER A 381 -11.32 5.76 -1.19
N LYS A 382 -10.26 6.26 -0.56
CA LYS A 382 -10.26 7.57 0.10
C LYS A 382 -10.58 8.67 -0.93
N GLN A 383 -11.67 9.40 -0.72
CA GLN A 383 -11.97 10.62 -1.48
C GLN A 383 -11.29 11.84 -0.86
N LEU A 384 -11.31 12.97 -1.59
CA LEU A 384 -10.75 14.24 -1.12
C LEU A 384 -11.60 14.88 0.00
N ASP A 385 -12.87 14.51 0.08
CA ASP A 385 -13.80 14.99 1.09
C ASP A 385 -13.97 13.98 2.23
N GLU A 386 -14.44 14.48 3.37
CA GLU A 386 -14.77 13.70 4.54
C GLU A 386 -15.85 12.65 4.22
N GLN A 387 -15.57 11.36 4.46
CA GLN A 387 -16.54 10.28 4.21
C GLN A 387 -16.91 9.54 5.50
N SER A 388 -18.18 9.21 5.68
CA SER A 388 -18.66 8.31 6.72
C SER A 388 -18.95 6.93 6.14
N VAL A 389 -18.26 5.90 6.62
CA VAL A 389 -18.48 4.52 6.19
C VAL A 389 -19.14 3.73 7.31
N LYS A 390 -20.26 3.07 7.04
CA LYS A 390 -20.96 2.22 8.01
C LYS A 390 -20.98 0.78 7.51
N TYR A 391 -20.59 -0.15 8.37
CA TYR A 391 -20.64 -1.59 8.10
C TYR A 391 -21.77 -2.21 8.91
N SER A 392 -22.50 -3.15 8.33
CA SER A 392 -23.64 -3.80 8.96
C SER A 392 -23.47 -5.30 8.75
N VAL A 393 -23.41 -6.06 9.84
CA VAL A 393 -23.04 -7.48 9.81
C VAL A 393 -24.13 -8.32 10.45
N SER A 394 -24.50 -9.41 9.79
CA SER A 394 -25.31 -10.49 10.37
C SER A 394 -24.54 -11.80 10.36
N TYR A 395 -24.85 -12.69 11.30
CA TYR A 395 -24.25 -14.02 11.44
C TYR A 395 -25.34 -15.09 11.44
N LYS A 396 -25.29 -16.06 10.52
CA LYS A 396 -26.25 -17.17 10.36
C LYS A 396 -27.72 -16.73 10.38
N GLY A 397 -28.03 -15.56 9.82
CA GLY A 397 -29.39 -15.01 9.77
C GLY A 397 -29.91 -14.43 11.09
N ALA A 398 -29.05 -14.27 12.10
CA ALA A 398 -29.37 -13.52 13.33
C ALA A 398 -29.50 -12.01 13.06
N SER A 399 -30.02 -11.27 14.04
CA SER A 399 -30.19 -9.83 14.01
C SER A 399 -28.92 -9.11 13.54
N THR A 400 -29.09 -8.20 12.58
CA THR A 400 -28.00 -7.41 12.04
C THR A 400 -27.53 -6.39 13.07
N VAL A 401 -26.21 -6.32 13.30
CA VAL A 401 -25.61 -5.30 14.15
C VAL A 401 -24.78 -4.36 13.30
N ASP A 402 -25.00 -3.07 13.53
CA ASP A 402 -24.33 -1.99 12.84
C ASP A 402 -23.00 -1.64 13.54
N ALA A 403 -21.93 -1.61 12.78
CA ALA A 403 -20.70 -0.89 13.08
C ALA A 403 -20.74 0.50 12.46
N GLY A 404 -20.67 1.54 13.28
CA GLY A 404 -20.19 2.84 12.80
C GLY A 404 -18.71 2.72 12.46
N SER A 405 -18.29 3.19 11.29
CA SER A 405 -16.88 3.49 11.05
C SER A 405 -16.70 4.97 10.71
N ALA A 406 -15.45 5.35 10.89
CA ALA A 406 -14.97 6.69 11.09
C ALA A 406 -15.27 7.63 9.92
N VAL A 407 -15.36 8.90 10.29
CA VAL A 407 -14.96 9.99 9.42
C VAL A 407 -13.58 9.66 8.83
N ILE A 408 -13.53 9.36 7.54
CA ILE A 408 -12.27 9.35 6.78
C ILE A 408 -11.91 10.81 6.59
N VAL A 409 -11.13 11.38 7.51
CA VAL A 409 -10.47 12.67 7.26
C VAL A 409 -9.42 12.38 6.20
N PRO A 410 -9.36 13.12 5.08
CA PRO A 410 -8.25 13.00 4.15
C PRO A 410 -6.94 13.12 4.94
N ALA A 411 -5.97 12.26 4.64
CA ALA A 411 -4.63 12.45 5.16
C ALA A 411 -4.26 13.91 4.90
N VAL A 412 -4.01 14.69 5.96
CA VAL A 412 -3.58 16.07 5.84
C VAL A 412 -2.41 16.05 4.88
N LEU A 413 -2.65 16.49 3.64
CA LEU A 413 -1.60 16.84 2.70
C LEU A 413 -0.69 17.74 3.50
N THR A 414 0.49 17.24 3.86
CA THR A 414 1.50 18.02 4.54
C THR A 414 1.67 19.26 3.70
N TYR A 415 1.27 20.39 4.26
CA TYR A 415 1.31 21.68 3.61
C TYR A 415 2.77 21.87 3.18
N ILE A 416 3.04 21.75 1.87
CA ILE A 416 4.37 22.06 1.34
C ILE A 416 4.52 23.58 1.51
N GLU A 417 5.18 23.97 2.59
CA GLU A 417 5.65 25.32 2.77
C GLU A 417 6.79 25.57 1.78
N SER A 418 6.42 26.20 0.68
CA SER A 418 7.22 27.13 -0.13
C SER A 418 8.20 26.54 -1.15
N TYR A 419 7.95 26.87 -2.42
CA TYR A 419 9.01 27.20 -3.38
C TYR A 419 8.82 28.66 -3.80
N SER A 420 9.92 29.39 -3.94
CA SER A 420 9.93 30.71 -4.58
C SER A 420 10.55 30.56 -5.96
N ILE A 421 9.76 30.73 -7.01
CA ILE A 421 10.27 30.82 -8.39
C ILE A 421 10.62 32.29 -8.62
N LYS A 422 11.91 32.60 -8.76
CA LYS A 422 12.41 33.99 -8.88
C LYS A 422 12.38 34.57 -10.30
N ALA A 423 12.29 33.74 -11.34
CA ALA A 423 12.08 34.18 -12.72
C ALA A 423 11.69 32.98 -13.60
N ILE A 424 10.82 33.21 -14.58
CA ILE A 424 10.67 32.34 -15.74
C ILE A 424 10.85 33.25 -16.96
N GLU A 425 11.95 33.08 -17.69
CA GLU A 425 12.14 33.68 -19.01
C GLU A 425 11.80 32.63 -20.07
N PHE A 426 10.91 32.99 -20.99
CA PHE A 426 10.60 32.16 -22.15
C PHE A 426 11.28 32.74 -23.39
N ALA A 427 11.98 31.89 -24.13
CA ALA A 427 12.41 32.17 -25.49
C ALA A 427 11.63 31.23 -26.44
N GLY A 428 10.64 31.76 -27.17
CA GLY A 428 9.87 31.01 -28.17
C GLY A 428 8.36 31.27 -28.14
N ASN A 429 7.68 30.94 -29.25
CA ASN A 429 6.28 31.28 -29.55
C ASN A 429 5.25 30.17 -29.22
N ASP A 430 5.58 29.21 -28.35
CA ASP A 430 4.68 28.08 -28.05
C ASP A 430 3.85 28.30 -26.77
N LEU A 431 2.61 27.81 -26.79
CA LEU A 431 1.62 27.88 -25.71
C LEU A 431 2.10 27.11 -24.47
N HIS A 432 2.08 27.75 -23.31
CA HIS A 432 2.32 27.12 -22.02
C HIS A 432 1.12 27.27 -21.07
N GLU A 433 0.76 26.18 -20.38
CA GLU A 433 -0.16 26.17 -19.26
C GLU A 433 0.45 26.95 -18.09
N ILE A 434 -0.26 27.97 -17.58
CA ILE A 434 0.19 28.77 -16.43
C ILE A 434 -0.68 28.41 -15.22
N LYS A 435 -0.09 27.75 -14.23
CA LYS A 435 -0.68 27.64 -12.88
C LYS A 435 -0.13 28.76 -12.00
N VAL A 436 -1.04 29.57 -11.46
CA VAL A 436 -0.72 30.64 -10.50
C VAL A 436 -1.22 30.23 -9.12
N THR A 437 -0.36 30.34 -8.11
CA THR A 437 -0.75 30.18 -6.71
C THR A 437 -0.38 31.43 -5.93
N VAL A 438 -1.34 32.00 -5.21
CA VAL A 438 -1.19 33.25 -4.45
C VAL A 438 -1.02 32.92 -2.97
N LYS A 439 -0.01 33.52 -2.31
CA LYS A 439 0.12 33.53 -0.84
C LYS A 439 0.32 34.95 -0.31
N SER A 440 -0.43 35.29 0.75
CA SER A 440 -0.27 36.46 1.63
C SER A 440 0.04 37.82 0.98
N GLY A 441 -0.91 38.35 0.21
CA GLY A 441 -1.19 39.79 0.24
C GLY A 441 -0.84 40.64 -0.98
N VAL A 442 0.07 40.23 -1.87
CA VAL A 442 0.23 40.86 -3.19
C VAL A 442 0.81 39.85 -4.19
N ALA A 443 0.10 39.60 -5.29
CA ALA A 443 0.64 38.93 -6.46
C ALA A 443 0.91 39.97 -7.55
N ASP A 444 2.13 40.02 -8.07
CA ASP A 444 2.46 40.81 -9.26
C ASP A 444 2.21 39.93 -10.49
N VAL A 445 1.03 40.06 -11.10
CA VAL A 445 0.72 39.38 -12.36
C VAL A 445 0.93 40.36 -13.52
N LYS A 446 1.77 39.98 -14.49
CA LYS A 446 1.91 40.71 -15.76
C LYS A 446 1.34 39.85 -16.89
N VAL A 447 0.34 40.39 -17.59
CA VAL A 447 -0.19 39.79 -18.82
C VAL A 447 0.17 40.73 -19.98
N ASN A 448 0.87 40.22 -20.98
CA ASN A 448 1.36 40.99 -22.14
C ASN A 448 2.16 42.25 -21.74
N GLY A 449 3.01 42.14 -20.70
CA GLY A 449 3.87 43.24 -20.25
C GLY A 449 3.19 44.30 -19.38
N LYS A 450 1.87 44.23 -19.15
CA LYS A 450 1.14 45.19 -18.31
C LYS A 450 0.91 44.63 -16.91
N LYS A 451 1.31 45.39 -15.88
CA LYS A 451 1.21 45.01 -14.47
C LYS A 451 -0.23 45.19 -13.96
N MET A 452 -0.80 44.15 -13.38
CA MET A 452 -2.10 44.17 -12.71
C MET A 452 -1.85 44.10 -11.20
N ASN A 453 -2.27 45.12 -10.45
CA ASN A 453 -2.22 45.11 -8.98
C ASN A 453 -3.60 44.70 -8.46
N TYR A 454 -3.70 43.61 -7.72
CA TYR A 454 -4.92 43.23 -7.01
C TYR A 454 -4.69 43.21 -5.50
N LYS A 455 -5.66 43.71 -4.73
CA LYS A 455 -5.59 43.79 -3.27
C LYS A 455 -6.87 43.19 -2.66
N GLY A 456 -6.81 41.91 -2.30
CA GLY A 456 -7.91 41.19 -1.65
C GLY A 456 -7.67 39.67 -1.65
N SER A 457 -8.08 38.99 -0.59
CA SER A 457 -8.05 37.53 -0.47
C SER A 457 -9.37 36.95 -0.99
N LYS A 458 -9.43 36.60 -2.27
CA LYS A 458 -10.49 35.74 -2.82
C LYS A 458 -9.87 34.71 -3.75
N GLU A 459 -10.37 33.48 -3.67
CA GLU A 459 -10.07 32.42 -4.64
C GLU A 459 -10.67 32.79 -6.00
N PHE A 460 -9.95 32.46 -7.07
CA PHE A 460 -10.45 32.57 -8.44
C PHE A 460 -10.33 31.20 -9.09
N ILE A 461 -11.34 30.84 -9.87
CA ILE A 461 -11.31 29.68 -10.75
C ILE A 461 -11.25 30.20 -12.17
N LEU A 462 -10.17 29.87 -12.88
CA LEU A 462 -10.05 30.19 -14.30
C LEU A 462 -10.71 29.07 -15.09
N TYR A 463 -11.79 29.37 -15.80
CA TYR A 463 -12.39 28.43 -16.73
C TYR A 463 -12.01 28.83 -18.17
N THR A 464 -11.46 27.88 -18.93
CA THR A 464 -11.46 27.97 -20.39
C THR A 464 -12.77 27.37 -20.88
N THR A 465 -13.71 28.21 -21.30
CA THR A 465 -15.01 27.72 -21.80
C THR A 465 -15.12 27.98 -23.29
N GLU A 466 -15.28 26.86 -24.01
CA GLU A 466 -15.72 26.75 -25.41
C GLU A 466 -14.81 27.31 -26.52
N LEU A 467 -14.53 26.43 -27.48
CA LEU A 467 -14.17 26.80 -28.85
C LEU A 467 -15.41 27.37 -29.54
N VAL A 468 -15.56 28.68 -29.54
CA VAL A 468 -16.63 29.36 -30.29
C VAL A 468 -16.15 29.51 -31.74
N GLY A 469 -16.38 28.47 -32.54
CA GLY A 469 -15.94 28.42 -33.95
C GLY A 469 -14.43 28.17 -34.11
N GLN A 470 -14.03 27.64 -35.27
CA GLN A 470 -12.68 27.11 -35.56
C GLN A 470 -11.55 28.17 -35.62
N SER A 471 -11.60 29.28 -34.89
CA SER A 471 -10.54 30.31 -34.95
C SER A 471 -10.37 31.14 -33.67
N SER A 472 -11.17 30.91 -32.64
CA SER A 472 -11.08 31.70 -31.41
C SER A 472 -11.47 30.91 -30.17
N ALA A 473 -10.83 31.22 -29.05
CA ALA A 473 -11.19 30.73 -27.72
C ALA A 473 -11.60 31.91 -26.84
N GLN A 474 -12.63 31.72 -26.00
CA GLN A 474 -13.04 32.71 -25.02
C GLN A 474 -12.50 32.34 -23.64
N ILE A 475 -11.81 33.27 -23.00
CA ILE A 475 -11.33 33.12 -21.62
C ILE A 475 -12.25 33.96 -20.74
N LYS A 476 -12.87 33.33 -19.74
CA LYS A 476 -13.78 33.98 -18.81
C LYS A 476 -13.26 33.84 -17.38
N LEU A 477 -13.33 34.93 -16.63
CA LEU A 477 -13.03 34.99 -15.21
C LEU A 477 -14.35 35.10 -14.45
N TYR A 478 -14.53 34.23 -13.45
CA TYR A 478 -15.70 34.24 -12.59
C TYR A 478 -15.30 34.54 -11.14
N ALA A 479 -16.21 35.17 -10.39
CA ALA A 479 -16.15 35.26 -8.94
C ALA A 479 -16.60 33.93 -8.30
N SER A 480 -16.31 33.78 -7.00
CA SER A 480 -16.69 32.59 -6.21
C SER A 480 -18.20 32.38 -6.09
N ASP A 481 -19.01 33.42 -6.33
CA ASP A 481 -20.47 33.33 -6.37
C ASP A 481 -21.02 32.94 -7.76
N GLY A 482 -20.13 32.64 -8.71
CA GLY A 482 -20.47 32.27 -10.08
C GLY A 482 -20.72 33.44 -11.03
N SER A 483 -20.61 34.69 -10.57
CA SER A 483 -20.77 35.87 -11.45
C SER A 483 -19.55 36.07 -12.36
N GLU A 484 -19.78 36.40 -13.63
CA GLU A 484 -18.71 36.69 -14.60
C GLU A 484 -18.08 38.06 -14.29
N LEU A 485 -16.78 38.09 -14.04
CA LEU A 485 -16.01 39.31 -13.76
C LEU A 485 -15.39 39.91 -15.00
N GLU A 486 -14.83 39.08 -15.88
CA GLU A 486 -14.16 39.53 -17.11
C GLU A 486 -14.24 38.43 -18.19
N SER A 487 -14.29 38.83 -19.45
CA SER A 487 -14.26 37.91 -20.59
C SER A 487 -13.42 38.48 -21.72
N LYS A 488 -12.57 37.64 -22.31
CA LYS A 488 -11.68 38.01 -23.40
C LYS A 488 -11.60 36.92 -24.45
N THR A 489 -11.88 37.28 -25.69
CA THR A 489 -11.71 36.40 -26.85
C THR A 489 -10.29 36.51 -27.40
N ILE A 490 -9.64 35.39 -27.60
CA ILE A 490 -8.35 35.28 -28.28
C ILE A 490 -8.52 34.55 -29.60
N ASN A 491 -7.91 35.08 -30.67
CA ASN A 491 -7.85 34.38 -31.95
C ASN A 491 -6.72 33.36 -31.89
N VAL A 492 -7.02 32.10 -32.24
CA VAL A 492 -6.05 31.02 -32.27
C VAL A 492 -5.68 30.79 -33.73
N PRO A 493 -4.49 31.20 -34.19
CA PRO A 493 -4.03 30.90 -35.53
C PRO A 493 -3.69 29.40 -35.62
N PHE A 494 -4.34 28.68 -36.53
CA PHE A 494 -3.91 27.33 -36.89
C PHE A 494 -2.75 27.43 -37.89
N SER A 495 -1.60 26.86 -37.54
CA SER A 495 -0.48 26.60 -38.46
C SER A 495 -0.49 25.14 -38.91
#